data_AF-A0ABD5NKU7-F1
#
_entry.id   AF-A0ABD5NKU7-F1
#
_cell.length_a   1.000
_cell.length_b   1.000
_cell.length_c   1.000
_cell.angle_alpha   90.00
_cell.angle_beta   90.00
_cell.angle_gamma   90.00
#
_symmetry.space_group_name_H-M   'P 1'
#
loop_
_entity.id
_entity.type
_entity.pdbx_description
1 polymer ?
#
loop_
_entity_poly.entity_id
_entity_poly.type
_entity_poly.pdbx_seq_one_letter_code
_entity_poly.pdbx_strand_id
1 'polypeptide(L)' 'MSQPKDPDEYVRENRETLVKIIKHGNDDFVRALALAAIVEYGGEPDLEKVRREVDRAGNTGGVA' A
#
# COMPACT_ATOMS: atom_id res chain seq x y z
N MET A 1 -3.01 -18.01 22.90
CA MET A 1 -3.12 -17.82 21.44
C MET A 1 -3.44 -16.36 21.19
N SER A 2 -2.60 -15.64 20.42
CA SER A 2 -2.93 -14.27 20.03
C SER A 2 -4.15 -14.34 19.12
N GLN A 3 -5.21 -13.60 19.45
CA GLN A 3 -6.36 -13.46 18.56
C GLN A 3 -5.88 -12.92 17.20
N PRO A 4 -6.50 -13.31 16.07
CA PRO A 4 -6.23 -12.65 14.80
C PRO A 4 -6.51 -11.16 15.01
N LYS A 5 -5.47 -10.32 14.81
CA LYS A 5 -5.69 -8.87 14.82
C LYS A 5 -6.69 -8.56 13.72
N ASP A 6 -7.65 -7.71 14.07
CA ASP A 6 -8.55 -7.12 13.11
C ASP A 6 -7.72 -6.51 11.96
N PRO A 7 -8.01 -6.82 10.68
CA PRO A 7 -7.21 -6.35 9.55
C PRO A 7 -7.04 -4.83 9.52
N ASP A 8 -8.09 -4.08 9.87
CA ASP A 8 -8.07 -2.62 9.96
C ASP A 8 -7.12 -2.14 11.07
N GLU A 9 -7.14 -2.82 12.23
CA GLU A 9 -6.20 -2.55 13.31
C GLU A 9 -4.76 -2.83 12.89
N TYR A 10 -4.52 -3.96 12.22
CA TYR A 10 -3.19 -4.31 11.73
C TYR A 10 -2.66 -3.27 10.73
N VAL A 11 -3.46 -2.87 9.74
CA VAL A 11 -3.04 -1.89 8.74
C VAL A 11 -2.82 -0.51 9.36
N ARG A 12 -3.67 -0.09 10.30
CA ARG A 12 -3.50 1.16 11.04
C ARG A 12 -2.20 1.19 11.83
N GLU A 13 -1.88 0.12 12.56
CA GLU A 13 -0.66 0.04 13.38
C GLU A 13 0.62 -0.08 12.54
N ASN A 14 0.54 -0.72 11.36
CA ASN A 14 1.70 -1.03 10.53
C ASN A 14 1.80 -0.14 9.28
N ARG A 15 1.02 0.94 9.21
CA ARG A 15 0.89 1.79 8.02
C ARG A 15 2.22 2.27 7.46
N GLU A 16 3.10 2.80 8.31
CA GLU A 16 4.41 3.29 7.86
C GLU A 16 5.29 2.18 7.28
N THR A 17 5.25 1.00 7.91
CA THR A 17 5.97 -0.18 7.43
C THR A 17 5.44 -0.64 6.08
N LEU A 18 4.12 -0.74 5.92
CA LEU A 18 3.47 -1.12 4.66
C LEU A 18 3.81 -0.13 3.54
N VAL A 19 3.77 1.18 3.82
CA VAL A 19 4.19 2.22 2.86
C VAL A 19 5.68 2.08 2.50
N LYS A 20 6.55 1.77 3.47
CA LYS A 20 7.98 1.55 3.23
C LYS A 20 8.22 0.32 2.35
N ILE A 21 7.47 -0.77 2.57
CA ILE A 21 7.49 -1.98 1.72
C ILE A 21 7.08 -1.62 0.29
N ILE A 22 5.98 -0.88 0.10
CA ILE A 22 5.52 -0.49 -1.25
C ILE A 22 6.58 0.31 -2.01
N LYS A 23 7.28 1.23 -1.32
CA LYS A 23 8.25 2.16 -1.92
C LYS A 23 9.64 1.56 -2.14
N HIS A 24 10.09 0.70 -1.24
CA HIS A 24 11.50 0.26 -1.19
C HIS A 24 11.65 -1.26 -1.16
N GLY A 25 10.55 -2.00 -1.15
CA GLY A 25 10.56 -3.44 -1.30
C GLY A 25 11.20 -3.85 -2.62
N ASN A 26 11.88 -4.98 -2.59
CA ASN A 26 12.60 -5.58 -3.70
C ASN A 26 11.86 -6.80 -4.29
N ASP A 27 10.70 -7.14 -3.74
CA ASP A 27 9.81 -8.20 -4.20
C ASP A 27 8.46 -7.61 -4.62
N ASP A 28 8.10 -7.78 -5.90
CA ASP A 28 6.88 -7.20 -6.46
C ASP A 28 5.61 -7.84 -5.91
N PHE A 29 5.65 -9.12 -5.54
CA PHE A 29 4.51 -9.80 -4.93
C PHE A 29 4.24 -9.23 -3.54
N VAL A 30 5.27 -9.07 -2.71
CA VAL A 30 5.13 -8.48 -1.37
C VAL A 30 4.67 -7.03 -1.44
N ARG A 31 5.17 -6.25 -2.41
CA ARG A 31 4.71 -4.88 -2.67
C ARG A 31 3.22 -4.83 -3.04
N ALA A 32 2.78 -5.72 -3.93
CA ALA A 32 1.39 -5.81 -4.35
C ALA A 32 0.46 -6.18 -3.18
N LEU A 33 0.88 -7.12 -2.32
CA LEU A 33 0.12 -7.48 -1.11
C LEU A 33 0.02 -6.31 -0.12
N ALA A 34 1.11 -5.60 0.13
CA ALA A 34 1.10 -4.44 1.02
C ALA A 34 0.21 -3.32 0.47
N LEU A 35 0.20 -3.12 -0.85
CA LEU A 35 -0.70 -2.18 -1.51
C LEU A 35 -2.17 -2.60 -1.35
N ALA A 36 -2.50 -3.86 -1.61
CA ALA A 36 -3.85 -4.38 -1.46
C ALA A 36 -4.37 -4.21 -0.02
N ALA A 37 -3.53 -4.51 0.97
CA ALA A 37 -3.88 -4.31 2.38
C ALA A 37 -4.21 -2.84 2.71
N ILE A 38 -3.42 -1.88 2.20
CA ILE A 38 -3.70 -0.45 2.38
C ILE A 38 -4.96 0.00 1.63
N VAL A 39 -5.25 -0.57 0.46
CA VAL A 39 -6.45 -0.21 -0.32
C VAL A 39 -7.72 -0.75 0.35
N GLU A 40 -7.67 -1.96 0.87
CA GLU A 40 -8.84 -2.67 1.38
C GLU A 40 -9.14 -2.34 2.86
N TYR A 41 -8.10 -2.13 3.67
CA TYR A 41 -8.23 -1.88 5.12
C TYR A 41 -7.55 -0.58 5.58
N GLY A 42 -6.98 0.19 4.66
CA GLY A 42 -6.48 1.54 4.96
C GLY A 42 -7.60 2.58 4.90
N GLY A 43 -7.45 3.66 5.65
CA GLY A 43 -8.44 4.74 5.65
C GLY A 43 -8.43 5.56 4.36
N GLU A 44 -9.45 6.41 4.18
CA GLU A 44 -9.59 7.34 3.02
C GLU A 44 -8.31 8.09 2.59
N PRO A 45 -7.46 8.61 3.51
CA PRO A 45 -6.25 9.36 3.12
C PRO A 45 -5.23 8.51 2.36
N ASP A 46 -5.30 7.19 2.47
CA ASP A 46 -4.38 6.25 1.83
C ASP A 46 -4.79 5.92 0.39
N LEU A 47 -6.09 5.76 0.15
CA LEU A 47 -6.63 5.56 -1.20
C LEU A 47 -6.28 6.72 -2.14
N GLU A 48 -6.36 7.97 -1.66
CA GLU A 48 -5.97 9.14 -2.45
C GLU A 48 -4.48 9.16 -2.80
N LYS A 49 -3.61 8.73 -1.88
CA LYS A 49 -2.16 8.65 -2.13
C LYS A 49 -1.86 7.56 -3.14
N VAL A 50 -2.49 6.39 -3.00
CA VAL A 50 -2.36 5.29 -3.96
C VAL A 50 -2.79 5.73 -5.36
N ARG A 51 -3.95 6.39 -5.50
CA ARG A 51 -4.41 6.95 -6.78
C ARG A 51 -3.39 7.90 -7.40
N ARG A 52 -2.89 8.86 -6.61
CA ARG A 52 -1.88 9.82 -7.10
C ARG A 52 -0.59 9.14 -7.55
N GLU A 53 -0.12 8.10 -6.87
CA GLU A 53 1.07 7.36 -7.27
C GLU A 53 0.83 6.51 -8.54
N VAL A 54 -0.36 5.92 -8.69
CA VAL A 54 -0.76 5.20 -9.93
C VAL A 54 -0.85 6.16 -11.12
N ASP A 55 -1.49 7.32 -10.94
CA ASP A 55 -1.59 8.35 -11.99
C ASP A 55 -0.19 8.85 -12.40
N ARG A 56 0.72 9.03 -11.43
CA ARG A 56 2.11 9.40 -11.70
C ARG A 56 2.85 8.31 -12.49
N ALA A 57 2.70 7.04 -12.10
CA ALA A 57 3.35 5.92 -12.77
C ALA A 57 2.85 5.72 -14.21
N GLY A 58 1.54 5.90 -14.42
CA GLY A 58 0.93 5.86 -15.76
C GLY A 58 1.40 6.97 -16.69
N ASN A 59 1.80 8.12 -16.15
CA ASN A 59 2.26 9.27 -16.93
C ASN A 59 3.75 9.20 -17.34
N THR A 60 4.56 8.34 -16.71
CA THR A 60 5.97 8.08 -17.10
C THR A 60 6.14 6.99 -18.17
N GLY A 61 5.06 6.35 -18.63
CA GLY A 61 5.08 5.36 -19.71
C GLY A 61 4.84 5.93 -21.12
N GLY A 62 4.66 7.24 -21.26
CA GLY A 62 4.44 7.92 -22.53
C GLY A 62 5.67 8.68 -23.02
N VAL A 63 6.29 8.16 -24.08
CA VAL A 63 7.17 8.82 -25.06
C VAL A 63 8.45 9.54 -24.57
N ALA A 64 9.59 8.89 -24.82
CA ALA A 64 10.72 9.47 -25.55
C ALA A 64 11.53 8.33 -26.20
#